data_AF-A0A2H3J834-F1
#
_entry.id   AF-A0A2H3J834-F1
#
_cell.length_a   1.000
_cell.length_b   1.000
_cell.length_c   1.000
_cell.angle_alpha   90.00
_cell.angle_beta   90.00
_cell.angle_gamma   90.00
#
_symmetry.space_group_name_H-M   'P 1'
#
loop_
_entity.id
_entity.type
_entity.pdbx_description
1 polymer ?
#
loop_
_entity_poly.entity_id
_entity_poly.type
_entity_poly.pdbx_seq_one_letter_code
_entity_poly.pdbx_strand_id
1 'polypeptide(L)'
;MESWIPNSHKIIYSYTVYRHPADESLPFLPFAATISRIRAHVKATLQHPVSDMPIPYYRDGASEHPAKTIDVVPGSRIVNVSLGAQRPATLCTKKNASAEAGMPRTVQRIPLPHNSMFVMGLQTNMR
;
A
#
# COMPACT_ATOMS: atom_id res chain seq x y z
N MET A 1 48.45 -9.80 16.13
CA MET A 1 47.38 -10.19 17.08
C MET A 1 46.82 -8.90 17.64
N GLU A 2 45.56 -8.61 17.35
CA GLU A 2 44.57 -8.02 18.27
C GLU A 2 43.35 -7.61 17.45
N SER A 3 42.26 -8.32 17.72
CA SER A 3 40.94 -8.19 17.11
C SER A 3 40.19 -7.00 17.70
N TRP A 4 39.75 -6.06 16.86
CA TRP A 4 38.79 -5.03 17.24
C TRP A 4 37.39 -5.46 16.78
N ILE A 5 36.49 -5.68 17.73
CA ILE A 5 35.07 -5.97 17.51
C ILE A 5 34.31 -4.64 17.56
N PRO A 6 33.53 -4.24 16.54
CA PRO A 6 32.69 -3.05 16.62
C PRO A 6 31.41 -3.38 17.39
N ASN A 7 31.27 -2.76 18.56
CA ASN A 7 30.08 -2.87 19.38
C ASN A 7 28.99 -1.89 18.92
N SER A 8 27.76 -2.42 18.92
CA SER A 8 26.46 -1.71 18.92
C SER A 8 26.19 -0.67 17.82
N HIS A 9 25.84 -1.17 16.63
CA HIS A 9 25.01 -0.41 15.71
C HIS A 9 23.66 -0.14 16.39
N LYS A 10 23.41 1.12 16.76
CA LYS A 10 22.05 1.64 16.92
C LYS A 10 21.45 1.75 15.51
N ILE A 11 21.02 0.61 14.95
CA ILE A 11 20.34 0.60 13.65
C ILE A 11 18.94 1.15 13.90
N ILE A 12 18.76 2.45 13.63
CA ILE A 12 17.43 3.01 13.44
C ILE A 12 16.95 2.47 12.09
N TYR A 13 16.26 1.33 12.10
CA TYR A 13 15.58 0.82 10.92
C TYR A 13 14.37 1.74 10.66
N SER A 14 14.50 2.75 9.81
CA SER A 14 13.34 3.48 9.27
C SER A 14 12.78 2.70 8.08
N TYR A 15 12.02 1.63 8.35
CA TYR A 15 11.20 0.99 7.33
C TYR A 15 9.80 1.60 7.36
N THR A 16 9.23 1.86 6.19
CA THR A 16 7.80 2.09 6.01
C THR A 16 7.05 0.95 6.69
N VAL A 17 6.19 1.26 7.65
CA VAL A 17 5.32 0.25 8.26
C VAL A 17 3.93 0.48 7.73
N TYR A 18 3.45 -0.40 6.87
CA TYR A 18 2.01 -0.44 6.61
C TYR A 18 1.29 -0.77 7.92
N ARG A 19 0.50 0.16 8.44
CA ARG A 19 -0.38 -0.08 9.60
C ARG A 19 -1.72 -0.62 9.12
N HIS A 20 -2.09 -1.81 9.60
CA HIS A 20 -3.39 -2.41 9.31
C HIS A 20 -4.52 -1.46 9.75
N PRO A 21 -5.70 -1.45 9.10
CA PRO A 21 -6.84 -0.62 9.51
C PRO A 21 -7.24 -0.80 10.98
N ALA A 22 -7.06 -2.00 11.54
CA ALA A 22 -7.30 -2.31 12.95
C ALA A 22 -6.15 -1.95 13.92
N ASP A 23 -5.13 -1.20 13.47
CA ASP A 23 -3.95 -0.79 14.25
C ASP A 23 -3.09 -1.92 14.83
N GLU A 24 -3.32 -3.16 14.41
CA GLU A 24 -2.47 -4.30 14.70
C GLU A 24 -1.32 -4.40 13.66
N SER A 25 -0.09 -4.63 14.14
CA SER A 25 1.04 -4.95 13.27
C SER A 25 1.05 -6.45 13.00
N LEU A 26 0.82 -6.85 11.74
CA LEU A 26 1.04 -8.24 11.34
C LEU A 26 2.53 -8.58 11.44
N PRO A 27 2.91 -9.80 11.85
CA PRO A 27 4.30 -10.21 11.86
C PRO A 27 4.91 -10.10 10.46
N PHE A 28 6.09 -9.51 10.37
CA PHE A 28 6.86 -9.46 9.12
C PHE A 28 7.33 -10.88 8.79
N LEU A 29 6.71 -11.49 7.79
CA LEU A 29 7.10 -12.80 7.29
C LEU A 29 8.01 -12.65 6.06
N PRO A 30 9.00 -13.54 5.88
CA PRO A 30 9.73 -13.64 4.62
C PRO A 30 8.76 -13.81 3.45
N PHE A 31 9.06 -13.17 2.32
CA PHE A 31 8.22 -13.30 1.13
C PHE A 31 8.26 -14.73 0.59
N ALA A 32 7.09 -15.37 0.52
CA ALA A 32 6.94 -16.63 -0.22
C ALA A 32 7.39 -16.46 -1.69
N ALA A 33 7.77 -17.55 -2.34
CA ALA A 33 8.31 -17.52 -3.71
C ALA A 33 7.39 -16.80 -4.71
N THR A 34 6.07 -17.02 -4.61
CA THR A 34 5.06 -16.34 -5.44
C THR A 34 5.04 -14.83 -5.21
N ILE A 35 5.10 -14.41 -3.95
CA ILE A 35 5.11 -12.99 -3.57
C ILE A 35 6.38 -12.30 -4.04
N SER A 36 7.52 -12.99 -3.93
CA SER A 36 8.79 -12.51 -4.46
C SER A 36 8.76 -12.29 -5.97
N ARG A 37 8.11 -13.20 -6.73
CA ARG A 37 7.92 -13.05 -8.18
C ARG A 37 7.04 -11.85 -8.53
N ILE A 38 5.91 -11.68 -7.82
CA ILE A 38 5.03 -10.51 -8.00
C ILE A 38 5.81 -9.23 -7.70
N ARG A 39 6.53 -9.18 -6.56
CA ARG A 39 7.35 -8.01 -6.18
C ARG A 39 8.39 -7.66 -7.25
N ALA A 40 9.08 -8.66 -7.80
CA ALA A 40 10.05 -8.46 -8.86
C ALA A 40 9.40 -7.90 -10.14
N HIS A 41 8.24 -8.43 -10.52
CA HIS A 41 7.50 -7.95 -11.69
C HIS A 41 7.02 -6.50 -11.50
N VAL A 42 6.43 -6.17 -10.34
CA VAL A 42 6.00 -4.80 -10.02
C VAL A 42 7.18 -3.83 -10.05
N LYS A 43 8.32 -4.22 -9.46
CA LYS A 43 9.55 -3.41 -9.47
C LYS A 43 10.05 -3.15 -10.89
N ALA A 44 10.04 -4.17 -11.75
CA ALA A 44 10.46 -4.04 -13.14
C ALA A 44 9.51 -3.12 -13.94
N THR A 45 8.20 -3.30 -13.79
CA THR A 45 7.20 -2.54 -14.55
C THR A 45 7.13 -1.07 -14.14
N LEU A 46 7.23 -0.79 -12.83
CA LEU A 46 7.10 0.58 -12.30
C LEU A 46 8.44 1.30 -12.15
N GLN A 47 9.56 0.60 -12.36
CA GLN A 47 10.91 1.10 -12.17
C GLN A 47 11.13 1.75 -10.80
N HIS A 48 10.46 1.21 -9.77
CA HIS A 48 10.49 1.74 -8.41
C HIS A 48 10.66 0.58 -7.41
N PRO A 49 11.47 0.74 -6.34
CA PRO A 49 11.55 -0.27 -5.29
C PRO A 49 10.19 -0.49 -4.60
N VAL A 50 9.97 -1.72 -4.15
CA VAL A 50 8.77 -2.13 -3.39
C VAL A 50 9.26 -2.62 -2.02
N SER A 51 8.85 -1.92 -0.96
CA SER A 51 9.25 -2.22 0.42
C SER A 51 8.35 -3.30 1.02
N ASP A 52 7.05 -3.01 1.09
CA ASP A 52 6.06 -3.74 1.87
C ASP A 52 4.92 -4.19 0.95
N MET A 53 4.39 -5.39 1.20
CA MET A 53 3.33 -5.96 0.39
C MET A 53 2.29 -6.63 1.29
N PRO A 54 1.41 -5.85 1.94
CA PRO A 54 0.28 -6.42 2.68
C PRO A 54 -0.63 -7.16 1.69
N ILE A 55 -1.06 -8.37 2.06
CA ILE A 55 -1.91 -9.23 1.23
C ILE A 55 -3.26 -9.36 1.93
N PRO A 56 -4.22 -8.47 1.66
CA PRO A 56 -5.57 -8.66 2.15
C PRO A 56 -6.23 -9.82 1.41
N TYR A 57 -6.82 -10.77 2.16
CA TYR A 57 -7.67 -11.82 1.60
C TYR A 57 -9.14 -11.46 1.82
N TYR A 58 -9.81 -10.99 0.79
CA TYR A 58 -11.22 -10.63 0.84
C TYR A 58 -12.10 -11.86 0.57
N ARG A 59 -12.78 -12.39 1.60
CA ARG A 59 -13.85 -13.38 1.43
C ARG A 59 -15.14 -12.69 0.99
N ASP A 60 -15.52 -11.69 1.76
CA ASP A 60 -16.60 -10.74 1.48
C ASP A 60 -15.97 -9.35 1.25
N GLY A 61 -16.64 -8.46 0.52
CA GLY A 61 -16.06 -7.20 0.05
C GLY A 61 -15.45 -6.32 1.14
N ALA A 62 -14.59 -5.37 0.75
CA ALA A 62 -14.02 -4.39 1.68
C ALA A 62 -14.99 -3.22 1.94
N SER A 63 -15.05 -2.74 3.19
CA SER A 63 -15.73 -1.48 3.52
C SER A 63 -14.89 -0.27 3.09
N GLU A 64 -15.54 0.90 2.98
CA GLU A 64 -14.84 2.17 2.76
C GLU A 64 -13.85 2.41 3.90
N HIS A 65 -12.58 2.59 3.57
CA HIS A 65 -11.56 3.01 4.52
C HIS A 65 -10.70 4.13 3.90
N PRO A 66 -10.37 5.19 4.66
CA PRO A 66 -9.40 6.16 4.20
C PRO A 66 -8.03 5.49 4.18
N ALA A 67 -7.30 5.64 3.08
CA ALA A 67 -5.94 5.15 3.01
C ALA A 67 -5.06 5.85 4.06
N LYS A 68 -4.43 5.06 4.93
CA LYS A 68 -3.45 5.57 5.89
C LYS A 68 -2.21 6.02 5.12
N THR A 69 -1.98 7.33 5.07
CA THR A 69 -0.84 7.96 4.37
C THR A 69 0.30 8.31 5.30
N ILE A 70 0.07 8.26 6.62
CA ILE A 70 1.05 8.70 7.64
C ILE A 70 2.37 7.95 7.56
N ASP A 71 2.35 6.67 7.18
CA ASP A 71 3.55 5.84 7.08
C ASP A 71 4.10 5.75 5.64
N VAL A 72 3.55 6.48 4.67
CA VAL A 72 3.95 6.41 3.26
C VAL A 72 5.01 7.48 2.94
N VAL A 73 6.20 7.06 2.49
CA VAL A 73 7.32 7.99 2.19
C VAL A 73 6.92 8.97 1.08
N PRO A 74 7.18 10.28 1.24
CA PRO A 74 6.98 11.28 0.17
C PRO A 74 7.64 10.86 -1.16
N GLY A 75 6.92 11.02 -2.26
CA GLY A 75 7.39 10.60 -3.60
C GLY A 75 7.17 9.13 -3.94
N SER A 76 6.77 8.30 -2.98
CA SER A 76 6.39 6.91 -3.24
C SER A 76 4.96 6.80 -3.82
N ARG A 77 4.61 5.58 -4.27
CA ARG A 77 3.33 5.24 -4.87
C ARG A 77 2.74 4.03 -4.15
N ILE A 78 1.42 4.00 -4.05
CA ILE A 78 0.68 2.82 -3.59
C ILE A 78 0.22 2.05 -4.82
N VAL A 79 0.42 0.73 -4.81
CA VAL A 79 0.09 -0.13 -5.94
C VAL A 79 -0.81 -1.26 -5.46
N ASN A 80 -2.00 -1.35 -6.04
CA ASN A 80 -2.87 -2.51 -5.89
C ASN A 80 -2.61 -3.46 -7.06
N VAL A 81 -2.25 -4.71 -6.75
CA VAL A 81 -2.16 -5.80 -7.74
C VAL A 81 -3.36 -6.70 -7.55
N SER A 82 -4.12 -6.95 -8.62
CA SER A 82 -5.35 -7.74 -8.55
C SER A 82 -5.19 -9.08 -9.25
N LEU A 83 -5.50 -10.16 -8.53
CA LEU A 83 -5.45 -11.55 -9.00
C LEU A 83 -6.80 -12.23 -8.72
N GLY A 84 -7.19 -13.20 -9.56
CA GLY A 84 -8.52 -13.80 -9.51
C GLY A 84 -9.63 -12.95 -10.13
N ALA A 85 -10.84 -13.09 -9.57
CA ALA A 85 -12.06 -12.48 -10.09
C ALA A 85 -12.03 -10.94 -10.07
N GLN A 86 -12.56 -10.31 -11.12
CA GLN A 86 -12.65 -8.86 -11.21
C GLN A 86 -13.53 -8.29 -10.09
N ARG A 87 -13.03 -7.24 -9.43
CA ARG A 87 -13.79 -6.45 -8.45
C ARG A 87 -13.61 -4.96 -8.75
N PRO A 88 -14.62 -4.11 -8.53
CA PRO A 88 -14.45 -2.67 -8.67
C PRO A 88 -13.77 -2.07 -7.43
N ALA A 89 -12.74 -1.25 -7.63
CA ALA A 89 -12.28 -0.30 -6.63
C ALA A 89 -13.18 0.94 -6.67
N THR A 90 -13.76 1.29 -5.52
CA THR A 90 -14.56 2.51 -5.39
C THR A 90 -13.73 3.59 -4.70
N LEU A 91 -13.44 4.67 -5.42
CA LEU A 91 -12.76 5.85 -4.90
C LEU A 91 -13.78 6.94 -4.62
N CYS A 92 -13.71 7.54 -3.45
CA CYS A 92 -14.61 8.60 -3.03
C CYS A 92 -13.82 9.80 -2.52
N THR A 93 -14.25 11.02 -2.82
CA THR A 93 -13.71 12.24 -2.19
C THR A 93 -13.95 12.22 -0.69
N LYS A 94 -13.01 12.75 0.12
CA LYS A 94 -13.17 12.78 1.58
C LYS A 94 -14.42 13.55 2.01
N LYS A 95 -15.06 13.10 3.10
CA LYS A 95 -16.31 13.69 3.62
C LYS A 95 -16.17 15.18 3.94
N ASN A 96 -15.04 15.58 4.53
CA ASN A 96 -14.80 16.96 4.95
C ASN A 96 -14.60 17.88 3.74
N ALA A 97 -13.89 17.42 2.70
CA ALA A 97 -13.68 18.19 1.47
C ALA A 97 -14.99 18.49 0.72
N SER A 98 -15.92 17.53 0.69
CA SER A 98 -17.24 17.75 0.07
C SER A 98 -18.15 18.68 0.89
N ALA A 99 -18.09 18.58 2.22
CA ALA A 99 -18.94 19.38 3.11
C ALA A 99 -18.55 20.86 3.12
N GLU A 100 -17.25 21.17 3.15
CA GLU A 100 -16.74 22.55 3.12
C GLU A 100 -16.99 23.23 1.77
N ALA A 101 -17.00 22.46 0.67
CA ALA A 101 -17.25 22.98 -0.67
C ALA A 101 -18.75 23.03 -1.06
N GLY A 102 -19.65 22.52 -0.22
CA GLY A 102 -21.08 22.40 -0.55
C GLY A 102 -21.38 21.52 -1.77
N MET A 103 -20.45 20.64 -2.16
CA MET A 103 -20.54 19.82 -3.37
C MET A 103 -20.86 18.35 -3.07
N PRO A 104 -21.60 17.66 -3.94
CA PRO A 104 -21.84 16.22 -3.78
C PRO A 104 -20.53 15.43 -3.87
N ARG A 105 -20.41 14.36 -3.08
CA ARG A 105 -19.23 13.48 -3.11
C ARG A 105 -19.04 12.90 -4.50
N THR A 106 -17.83 13.05 -5.04
CA THR A 106 -17.48 12.38 -6.31
C THR A 106 -17.10 10.94 -6.00
N VAL A 107 -17.77 10.01 -6.68
CA VAL A 107 -17.52 8.56 -6.59
C VAL A 107 -17.06 8.07 -7.95
N GLN A 108 -15.91 7.39 -7.97
CA GLN A 108 -15.38 6.73 -9.15
C GLN A 108 -15.28 5.24 -8.90
N ARG A 109 -15.77 4.43 -9.86
CA ARG A 109 -15.67 2.97 -9.80
C ARG A 109 -14.74 2.51 -10.91
N ILE A 110 -13.61 1.94 -10.51
CA ILE A 110 -12.57 1.48 -11.42
C ILE A 110 -12.58 -0.05 -11.40
N PRO A 111 -12.87 -0.72 -12.52
CA PRO A 111 -12.76 -2.18 -12.57
C PRO A 111 -11.30 -2.57 -12.35
N LEU A 112 -11.06 -3.59 -11.51
CA LEU A 112 -9.75 -4.21 -11.34
C LEU A 112 -9.80 -5.65 -11.90
N PRO A 113 -9.53 -5.84 -13.21
CA PRO A 113 -9.48 -7.17 -13.81
C PRO A 113 -8.39 -8.06 -13.22
N HIS A 114 -8.46 -9.35 -13.54
CA HIS A 114 -7.36 -10.26 -13.27
C HIS A 114 -6.05 -9.73 -13.88
N ASN A 115 -4.96 -9.87 -13.12
CA ASN A 115 -3.60 -9.49 -13.54
C ASN A 115 -3.45 -8.00 -13.87
N SER A 116 -4.21 -7.14 -13.17
CA SER A 116 -4.13 -5.69 -13.33
C SER A 116 -3.32 -5.04 -12.19
N MET A 117 -2.77 -3.86 -12.48
CA MET A 117 -2.12 -2.99 -11.50
C MET A 117 -2.81 -1.63 -11.50
N PHE A 118 -3.22 -1.19 -10.31
CA PHE A 118 -3.77 0.13 -10.09
C PHE A 118 -2.84 0.96 -9.21
N VAL A 119 -2.29 2.03 -9.79
CA VAL A 119 -1.25 2.84 -9.18
C VAL A 119 -1.83 4.17 -8.71
N MET A 120 -1.63 4.49 -7.44
CA MET A 120 -2.07 5.73 -6.81
C MET A 120 -0.86 6.50 -6.28
N GLY A 121 -0.80 7.79 -6.62
CA GLY A 121 0.17 8.69 -6.01
C GLY A 121 -0.30 9.15 -4.62
N LEU A 122 0.58 9.82 -3.87
CA LEU A 122 0.18 10.44 -2.60
C LEU A 122 -0.92 11.50 -2.77
N GLN A 123 -0.88 12.26 -3.88
CA GLN A 123 -1.88 13.30 -4.16
C GLN A 123 -3.32 12.76 -4.22
N THR A 124 -3.51 11.55 -4.75
CA THR A 124 -4.84 10.91 -4.80
C THR A 124 -5.37 10.50 -3.42
N ASN A 125 -4.50 10.36 -2.41
CA ASN A 125 -4.91 10.10 -1.02
C ASN A 125 -5.06 11.37 -0.17
N MET A 126 -4.64 12.53 -0.67
CA MET A 126 -4.71 13.78 0.09
C MET A 126 -6.09 14.42 0.02
N ARG A 127 -6.82 14.24 -1.09
CA ARG A 127 -8.16 14.81 -1.33
C ARG A 127 -9.30 13.88 -0.88
#